data_AF-A0A1W1VU59-F1
#
_entry.id   AF-A0A1W1VU59-F1
#
_cell.length_a   1.000
_cell.length_b   1.000
_cell.length_c   1.000
_cell.angle_alpha   90.00
_cell.angle_beta   90.00
_cell.angle_gamma   90.00
#
_symmetry.space_group_name_H-M   'P 1'
#
loop_
_entity.id
_entity.type
_entity.pdbx_description
1 polymer ?
#
loop_
_entity_poly.entity_id
_entity_poly.type
_entity_poly.pdbx_seq_one_letter_code
_entity_poly.pdbx_strand_id
1 'polypeptide(L)'
;MNEGLLLKAFVEYLRSDRNYEEEARRAGVSLGFLAAVMAANIDEYIAEMVDWAAQCREFYCPECNDGEYYNANNVPRDENGFLCSKCGRPLSSSCCAGCGRNIADVGGTQVHGGWAYCSGCSPG
;
A
#
# COMPACT_ATOMS: atom_id res chain seq x y z
N MET A 1 -6.96 -9.81 -7.35
CA MET A 1 -6.13 -8.83 -8.11
C MET A 1 -5.55 -9.50 -9.35
N ASN A 2 -5.63 -8.89 -10.53
CA ASN A 2 -5.07 -9.47 -11.78
C ASN A 2 -3.57 -9.19 -11.85
N GLU A 3 -2.75 -10.24 -11.90
CA GLU A 3 -1.29 -10.18 -11.97
C GLU A 3 -0.76 -9.26 -13.09
N GLY A 4 -1.44 -9.24 -14.25
CA GLY A 4 -1.08 -8.36 -15.36
C GLY A 4 -1.31 -6.86 -15.08
N LEU A 5 -2.27 -6.52 -14.21
CA LEU A 5 -2.52 -5.14 -13.78
C LEU A 5 -1.45 -4.67 -12.79
N LEU A 6 -1.03 -5.54 -11.87
CA LEU A 6 0.05 -5.28 -10.92
C LEU A 6 1.39 -5.08 -11.64
N LEU A 7 1.73 -5.97 -12.58
CA LEU A 7 2.94 -5.85 -13.36
C LEU A 7 2.96 -4.54 -14.17
N LYS A 8 1.84 -4.17 -14.77
CA LYS A 8 1.72 -2.90 -15.50
C LYS A 8 1.89 -1.69 -14.58
N ALA A 9 1.25 -1.70 -13.41
CA ALA A 9 1.39 -0.61 -12.44
C ALA A 9 2.83 -0.45 -11.95
N PHE A 10 3.52 -1.56 -11.66
CA PHE A 10 4.92 -1.56 -11.24
C PHE A 10 5.87 -1.05 -12.35
N VAL A 11 5.67 -1.50 -13.59
CA VAL A 11 6.44 -1.02 -14.74
C VAL A 11 6.23 0.48 -14.99
N GLU A 12 4.99 0.95 -14.87
CA GLU A 12 4.68 2.38 -14.98
C GLU A 12 5.27 3.19 -13.81
N TYR A 13 5.29 2.64 -12.59
CA TYR A 13 5.97 3.26 -11.45
C TYR A 13 7.47 3.44 -11.72
N LEU A 14 8.18 2.37 -12.11
CA LEU A 14 9.61 2.42 -12.44
C LEU A 14 9.92 3.39 -13.60
N ARG A 15 8.98 3.60 -14.52
CA ARG A 15 9.13 4.53 -15.67
C ARG A 15 8.74 5.97 -15.35
N SER A 16 7.76 6.16 -14.47
CA SER A 16 7.23 7.49 -14.13
C SER A 16 8.13 8.23 -13.15
N ASP A 17 8.82 7.50 -12.28
CA ASP A 17 9.89 8.06 -11.47
C ASP A 17 11.20 8.08 -12.29
N ARG A 18 11.34 9.13 -13.12
CA ARG A 18 12.51 9.34 -14.00
C ARG A 18 13.85 9.32 -13.25
N ASN A 19 13.84 9.50 -11.92
CA ASN A 19 15.03 9.39 -11.11
C ASN A 19 15.54 7.95 -11.04
N TYR A 20 14.68 6.95 -10.87
CA TYR A 20 15.09 5.54 -10.74
C TYR A 20 15.72 5.00 -12.03
N GLU A 21 15.14 5.32 -13.18
CA GLU A 21 15.73 4.94 -14.47
C GLU A 21 17.11 5.58 -14.66
N GLU A 22 17.26 6.85 -14.29
CA GLU A 22 18.51 7.57 -14.45
C GLU A 22 19.58 7.15 -13.44
N GLU A 23 19.20 6.84 -12.20
CA GLU A 23 20.08 6.27 -11.17
C GLU A 23 20.56 4.87 -11.56
N ALA A 24 19.65 3.98 -11.98
CA ALA A 24 20.01 2.65 -12.47
C ALA A 24 20.98 2.75 -13.65
N ARG A 25 20.71 3.66 -14.60
CA ARG A 25 21.60 3.90 -15.76
C ARG A 25 22.96 4.43 -15.34
N ARG A 26 23.03 5.36 -14.37
CA ARG A 26 24.31 5.87 -13.81
C ARG A 26 25.09 4.77 -13.09
N ALA A 27 24.40 3.80 -12.50
CA ALA A 27 25.00 2.61 -11.90
C ALA A 27 25.38 1.52 -12.93
N GLY A 28 25.12 1.73 -14.22
CA GLY A 28 25.37 0.73 -15.28
C GLY A 28 24.38 -0.45 -15.27
N VAL A 29 23.24 -0.30 -14.60
CA VAL A 29 22.22 -1.33 -14.43
C VAL A 29 21.03 -1.01 -15.33
N SER A 30 20.59 -1.99 -16.13
CA SER A 30 19.35 -1.84 -16.92
C SER A 30 18.12 -2.16 -16.08
N LEU A 31 17.00 -1.48 -16.34
CA LEU A 31 15.72 -1.77 -15.68
C LEU A 31 15.29 -3.24 -15.86
N GLY A 32 15.59 -3.84 -17.03
CA GLY A 32 15.30 -5.25 -17.28
C GLY A 32 16.11 -6.19 -16.40
N PHE A 33 17.37 -5.85 -16.11
CA PHE A 33 18.19 -6.60 -15.16
C PHE A 33 17.67 -6.44 -13.73
N LEU A 34 17.30 -5.22 -13.33
CA LEU A 34 16.72 -4.96 -12.01
C LEU A 34 15.43 -5.76 -11.79
N ALA A 35 14.55 -5.80 -12.80
CA ALA A 35 13.33 -6.60 -12.76
C ALA A 35 13.60 -8.10 -12.63
N ALA A 36 14.62 -8.63 -13.32
CA ALA A 36 15.01 -10.03 -13.22
C ALA A 36 15.55 -10.37 -11.82
N VAL A 37 16.36 -9.49 -11.21
CA VAL A 37 16.86 -9.65 -9.85
C VAL A 37 15.72 -9.60 -8.84
N MET A 38 14.81 -8.63 -8.95
CA MET A 38 13.63 -8.56 -8.07
C MET A 38 12.75 -9.79 -8.18
N ALA A 39 12.50 -10.30 -9.40
CA ALA A 39 11.70 -11.50 -9.60
C ALA A 39 12.35 -12.75 -8.99
N ALA A 40 13.67 -12.87 -9.09
CA ALA A 40 14.40 -14.02 -8.55
C ALA A 40 14.54 -13.99 -7.02
N ASN A 41 14.48 -12.80 -6.41
CA ASN A 41 14.73 -12.59 -4.98
C ASN A 41 13.57 -11.86 -4.29
N ILE A 42 12.34 -12.01 -4.79
CA ILE A 42 11.19 -11.23 -4.31
C ILE A 42 10.99 -11.38 -2.80
N ASP A 43 11.24 -12.59 -2.27
CA ASP A 43 11.11 -12.91 -0.86
C ASP A 43 12.00 -12.04 0.05
N GLU A 44 13.17 -11.60 -0.44
CA GLU A 44 14.07 -10.73 0.30
C GLU A 44 13.51 -9.31 0.44
N TYR A 45 12.68 -8.88 -0.51
CA TYR A 45 12.08 -7.54 -0.55
C TYR A 45 10.68 -7.49 0.07
N ILE A 46 10.03 -8.64 0.32
CA ILE A 46 8.66 -8.69 0.85
C ILE A 46 8.53 -7.89 2.14
N ALA A 47 9.47 -8.02 3.07
CA ALA A 47 9.41 -7.32 4.35
C ALA A 47 9.43 -5.79 4.16
N GLU A 48 10.33 -5.28 3.34
CA GLU A 48 10.46 -3.85 3.05
C GLU A 48 9.26 -3.32 2.26
N MET A 49 8.73 -4.11 1.32
CA MET A 49 7.53 -3.76 0.57
C MET A 49 6.29 -3.71 1.47
N VAL A 50 6.17 -4.62 2.44
CA VAL A 50 5.10 -4.61 3.45
C VAL A 50 5.23 -3.40 4.37
N ASP A 51 6.45 -3.09 4.83
CA ASP A 51 6.71 -1.89 5.64
C ASP A 51 6.38 -0.61 4.87
N TRP A 52 6.71 -0.56 3.57
CA TRP A 52 6.34 0.58 2.73
C TRP A 52 4.83 0.65 2.49
N ALA A 53 4.16 -0.48 2.24
CA ALA A 53 2.70 -0.52 2.13
C ALA A 53 2.02 0.00 3.42
N ALA A 54 2.56 -0.34 4.59
CA ALA A 54 2.10 0.16 5.87
C ALA A 54 2.29 1.69 6.01
N GLN A 55 3.42 2.23 5.54
CA GLN A 55 3.68 3.68 5.48
C GLN A 55 2.77 4.39 4.48
N CYS A 56 2.51 3.76 3.34
CA CYS A 56 1.55 4.18 2.32
C CYS A 56 0.10 4.07 2.78
N ARG A 57 -0.13 3.48 3.96
CA ARG A 57 -1.38 3.59 4.70
C ARG A 57 -2.55 3.02 3.89
N GLU A 58 -2.31 1.86 3.28
CA GLU A 58 -3.25 1.19 2.40
C GLU A 58 -4.52 0.71 3.14
N PHE A 59 -5.61 0.66 2.39
CA PHE A 59 -6.94 0.31 2.87
C PHE A 59 -7.45 -0.96 2.21
N TYR A 60 -8.31 -1.71 2.87
CA TYR A 60 -8.99 -2.87 2.28
C TYR A 60 -10.49 -2.81 2.59
N CYS A 61 -11.31 -3.51 1.79
CA CYS A 61 -12.74 -3.63 2.05
C CYS A 61 -13.05 -4.94 2.80
N PRO A 62 -13.50 -4.89 4.06
CA PRO A 62 -13.81 -6.10 4.82
C PRO A 62 -15.02 -6.88 4.25
N GLU A 63 -15.94 -6.19 3.58
CA GLU A 63 -17.17 -6.77 3.01
C GLU A 63 -16.92 -7.45 1.67
N CYS A 64 -16.15 -6.83 0.78
CA CYS A 64 -15.82 -7.43 -0.51
C CYS A 64 -14.80 -8.56 -0.38
N ASN A 65 -13.90 -8.48 0.62
CA ASN A 65 -12.86 -9.46 0.92
C ASN A 65 -12.21 -10.08 -0.34
N ASP A 66 -11.92 -9.24 -1.31
CA ASP A 66 -11.46 -9.63 -2.65
C ASP A 66 -9.93 -9.67 -2.75
N GLY A 67 -9.25 -9.48 -1.62
CA GLY A 67 -7.80 -9.36 -1.54
C GLY A 67 -7.25 -8.11 -2.22
N GLU A 68 -8.09 -7.10 -2.49
CA GLU A 68 -7.65 -5.83 -3.05
C GLU A 68 -7.33 -4.82 -1.96
N TYR A 69 -6.17 -4.18 -2.11
CA TYR A 69 -5.76 -3.03 -1.34
C TYR A 69 -6.00 -1.77 -2.17
N TYR A 70 -6.44 -0.72 -1.50
CA TYR A 70 -6.85 0.55 -2.05
C TYR A 70 -5.96 1.67 -1.51
N ASN A 71 -5.48 2.51 -2.41
CA ASN A 71 -4.83 3.76 -2.04
C ASN A 71 -5.91 4.81 -1.71
N ALA A 72 -5.77 5.49 -0.57
CA ALA A 72 -6.67 6.54 -0.11
C ALA A 72 -6.92 7.66 -1.14
N ASN A 73 -5.96 7.94 -2.02
CA ASN A 73 -6.06 9.00 -3.04
C ASN A 73 -7.03 8.64 -4.17
N ASN A 74 -7.33 7.36 -4.37
CA ASN A 74 -8.06 6.86 -5.54
C ASN A 74 -9.42 6.23 -5.19
N VAL A 75 -9.97 6.53 -4.01
CA VAL A 75 -11.27 6.00 -3.57
C VAL A 75 -12.22 7.11 -3.15
N PRO A 76 -13.55 6.93 -3.34
CA PRO A 76 -14.55 7.85 -2.83
C PRO A 76 -14.40 8.04 -1.32
N ARG A 77 -14.75 9.22 -0.81
CA ARG A 77 -14.73 9.52 0.62
C ARG A 77 -15.98 10.30 1.03
N ASP A 78 -16.42 10.10 2.26
CA ASP A 78 -17.45 10.90 2.93
C ASP A 78 -16.91 11.52 4.23
N GLU A 79 -17.80 12.03 5.07
CA GLU A 79 -17.45 12.58 6.39
C GLU A 79 -16.90 11.54 7.39
N ASN A 80 -17.15 10.25 7.13
CA ASN A 80 -16.79 9.14 8.01
C ASN A 80 -15.50 8.43 7.57
N GLY A 81 -15.08 8.59 6.32
CA GLY A 81 -13.81 8.06 5.82
C GLY A 81 -13.79 7.70 4.35
N PHE A 82 -12.95 6.70 4.02
CA PHE A 82 -12.80 6.18 2.67
C PHE A 82 -13.81 5.07 2.41
N LEU A 83 -14.40 5.05 1.22
CA LEU A 83 -15.44 4.11 0.82
C LEU A 83 -14.95 3.21 -0.31
N CYS A 84 -15.34 1.95 -0.28
CA CYS A 84 -15.04 1.00 -1.34
C CYS A 84 -15.76 1.41 -2.62
N SER A 85 -15.01 1.57 -3.72
CA SER A 85 -15.55 1.95 -5.03
C SER A 85 -16.54 0.93 -5.61
N LYS A 86 -16.55 -0.32 -5.10
CA LYS A 86 -17.44 -1.40 -5.58
C LYS A 86 -18.76 -1.46 -4.84
N CYS A 87 -18.73 -1.41 -3.50
CA CYS A 87 -19.91 -1.65 -2.66
C CYS A 87 -20.34 -0.45 -1.81
N GLY A 88 -19.57 0.65 -1.83
CA GLY A 88 -19.85 1.86 -1.06
C GLY A 88 -19.66 1.72 0.45
N ARG A 89 -19.17 0.59 0.95
CA ARG A 89 -18.93 0.37 2.39
C ARG A 89 -17.60 1.00 2.84
N PRO A 90 -17.48 1.39 4.11
CA PRO A 90 -16.22 1.93 4.64
C PRO A 90 -15.06 0.96 4.44
N LEU A 91 -13.94 1.49 3.97
CA LEU A 91 -12.68 0.78 3.94
C LEU A 91 -12.04 0.78 5.32
N SER A 92 -11.30 -0.27 5.62
CA SER A 92 -10.54 -0.43 6.85
C SER A 92 -9.05 -0.34 6.56
N SER A 93 -8.27 0.30 7.43
CA SER A 93 -6.82 0.21 7.38
C SER A 93 -6.35 -0.97 8.23
N SER A 94 -5.38 -1.73 7.73
CA SER A 94 -4.71 -2.79 8.48
C SER A 94 -3.65 -2.27 9.44
N CYS A 95 -3.26 -1.00 9.31
CA CYS A 95 -2.14 -0.40 10.03
C CYS A 95 -2.57 0.82 10.84
N CYS A 96 -1.90 1.05 11.97
CA CYS A 96 -2.11 2.23 12.79
C CYS A 96 -1.59 3.48 12.07
N ALA A 97 -2.42 4.49 11.85
CA ALA A 97 -2.03 5.74 11.21
C ALA A 97 -0.98 6.53 12.02
N GLY A 98 -0.91 6.34 13.34
CA GLY A 98 0.08 7.02 14.20
C GLY A 98 1.48 6.39 14.17
N CYS A 99 1.59 5.06 14.24
CA CYS A 99 2.88 4.36 14.36
C CYS A 99 3.19 3.36 13.23
N GLY A 100 2.31 3.19 12.24
CA GLY A 100 2.51 2.28 11.10
C GLY A 100 2.36 0.79 11.42
N ARG A 101 2.31 0.38 12.69
CA ARG A 101 2.22 -1.04 13.07
C ARG A 101 0.87 -1.66 12.72
N ASN A 102 0.87 -2.94 12.37
CA ASN A 102 -0.33 -3.72 12.10
C ASN A 102 -1.26 -3.72 13.32
N ILE A 103 -2.52 -3.33 13.11
CA ILE A 103 -3.54 -3.20 14.16
C ILE A 103 -3.85 -4.54 14.84
N ALA A 104 -3.75 -5.65 14.10
CA ALA A 104 -3.91 -6.98 14.66
C ALA A 104 -2.85 -7.27 15.75
N ASP A 105 -1.63 -6.73 15.59
CA ASP A 105 -0.51 -6.99 16.50
C ASP A 105 -0.54 -6.05 17.72
N VAL A 106 -1.00 -4.81 17.55
CA VAL A 106 -0.95 -3.79 18.61
C VAL A 106 -2.22 -3.68 19.44
N GLY A 107 -3.32 -4.30 18.99
CA GLY A 107 -4.56 -4.45 19.75
C GLY A 107 -5.34 -3.14 19.97
N GLY A 108 -6.65 -3.22 19.73
CA GLY A 108 -7.60 -2.11 19.93
C GLY A 108 -7.48 -1.02 18.86
N THR A 109 -8.62 -0.55 18.38
CA THR A 109 -8.67 0.40 17.26
C THR A 109 -9.62 1.54 17.55
N GLN A 110 -9.13 2.78 17.45
CA GLN A 110 -9.96 3.98 17.32
C GLN A 110 -10.01 4.36 15.84
N VAL A 111 -11.20 4.66 15.31
CA VAL A 111 -11.38 5.08 13.92
C VAL A 111 -11.72 6.57 13.89
N HIS A 112 -10.95 7.35 13.15
CA HIS A 112 -11.17 8.80 12.98
C HIS A 112 -10.94 9.22 11.53
N GLY A 113 -11.98 9.70 10.84
CA GLY A 113 -11.91 10.09 9.43
C GLY A 113 -11.44 8.95 8.51
N GLY A 114 -11.91 7.73 8.76
CA GLY A 114 -11.49 6.51 8.05
C GLY A 114 -10.15 5.93 8.49
N TRP A 115 -9.34 6.65 9.25
CA TRP A 115 -8.03 6.18 9.71
C TRP A 115 -8.15 5.40 11.01
N ALA A 116 -7.41 4.30 11.09
CA ALA A 116 -7.37 3.44 12.25
C ALA A 116 -6.13 3.75 13.12
N TYR A 117 -6.32 3.89 14.43
CA TYR A 117 -5.28 4.20 15.41
C TYR A 117 -5.26 3.13 16.50
N CYS A 118 -4.07 2.66 16.86
CA CYS A 118 -3.92 1.75 17.99
C CYS A 118 -4.10 2.48 19.32
N SER A 119 -4.33 1.73 20.39
CA SER A 119 -4.52 2.26 21.75
C SER A 119 -3.41 3.21 22.25
N GLY A 120 -2.18 3.08 21.71
CA GLY A 120 -1.06 3.96 22.04
C GLY A 120 -0.92 5.21 21.16
N CYS A 121 -1.78 5.39 20.15
CA CYS A 121 -1.77 6.54 19.25
C CYS A 121 -3.13 7.24 19.28
N SER A 122 -3.12 8.57 19.28
CA SER A 122 -4.35 9.38 19.20
C SER A 122 -4.42 10.11 17.86
N PRO A 123 -5.62 10.29 17.29
CA PRO A 123 -5.82 11.28 16.24
C PRO A 123 -5.49 12.66 16.84
N GLY A 124 -4.54 13.37 16.20
CA GLY A 124 -4.17 14.73 16.60
C GLY A 124 -5.22 15.76 16.26
#